data_AF-A0A2M7GKN9-F1
#
_entry.id   AF-A0A2M7GKN9-F1
#
_cell.length_a   1.000
_cell.length_b   1.000
_cell.length_c   1.000
_cell.angle_alpha   90.00
_cell.angle_beta   90.00
_cell.angle_gamma   90.00
#
_symmetry.space_group_name_H-M   'P 1'
#
loop_
_entity.id
_entity.type
_entity.pdbx_description
1 polymer ?
#
loop_
_entity_poly.entity_id
_entity_poly.type
_entity_poly.pdbx_seq_one_letter_code
_entity_poly.pdbx_strand_id
1 'polypeptide(L)'
;MPATKDAIAVALAEGALPGKAPSVVAGGRGRVAEQILQVAFANGIKVREDADLAQLLTTIDMEEEIPVEAFAAVAEILIYLYRANGADDLAGKSRDDIVREWMGDTPQ
;
A
#
# COMPACT_ATOMS: atom_id res chain seq x y z
N MET A 1 -8.39 9.54 22.49
CA MET A 1 -8.89 9.64 21.10
C MET A 1 -10.22 8.92 21.07
N PRO A 2 -11.30 9.49 20.50
CA PRO A 2 -12.57 8.77 20.44
C PRO A 2 -12.39 7.55 19.53
N ALA A 3 -12.78 6.38 20.01
CA ALA A 3 -12.79 5.15 19.22
C ALA A 3 -13.82 5.31 18.11
N THR A 4 -13.38 5.66 16.91
CA THR A 4 -14.23 5.68 15.73
C THR A 4 -14.56 4.22 15.43
N LYS A 5 -15.82 3.85 15.72
CA LYS A 5 -16.36 2.49 15.52
C LYS A 5 -16.18 1.98 14.08
N ASP A 6 -15.89 2.90 13.16
CA ASP A 6 -15.75 2.71 11.72
C ASP A 6 -14.29 2.86 11.23
N ALA A 7 -13.29 2.90 12.12
CA ALA A 7 -11.89 3.00 11.70
C ALA A 7 -11.47 1.76 10.90
N ILE A 8 -10.80 1.98 9.76
CA ILE A 8 -10.25 0.92 8.91
C ILE A 8 -8.76 1.20 8.73
N ALA A 9 -7.93 0.16 8.88
CA ALA A 9 -6.51 0.25 8.59
C ALA A 9 -6.03 -1.01 7.88
N VAL A 10 -5.12 -0.81 6.93
CA VAL A 10 -4.44 -1.88 6.20
C VAL A 10 -2.95 -1.57 6.19
N ALA A 11 -2.14 -2.59 6.46
CA ALA A 11 -0.69 -2.55 6.38
C ALA A 11 -0.23 -3.30 5.13
N LEU A 12 0.67 -2.67 4.39
CA LEU A 12 1.27 -3.20 3.17
C LEU A 12 2.74 -3.50 3.43
N ALA A 13 3.23 -4.61 2.87
CA ALA A 13 4.65 -4.91 2.79
C ALA A 13 5.12 -4.80 1.34
N GLU A 14 6.33 -4.30 1.15
CA GLU A 14 7.01 -4.30 -0.12
C GLU A 14 7.37 -5.75 -0.50
N GLY A 15 7.16 -6.12 -1.77
CA GLY A 15 7.48 -7.46 -2.25
C GLY A 15 8.97 -7.78 -2.05
N ALA A 16 9.30 -9.02 -1.69
CA ALA A 16 10.67 -9.46 -1.39
C ALA A 16 11.68 -9.33 -2.55
N LEU A 17 11.22 -8.97 -3.75
CA LEU A 17 12.06 -8.75 -4.93
C LEU A 17 11.74 -7.37 -5.53
N PRO A 18 12.75 -6.66 -6.05
CA PRO A 18 12.52 -5.46 -6.85
C PRO A 18 11.56 -5.77 -7.99
N GLY A 19 10.47 -5.00 -8.09
CA GLY A 19 9.45 -5.20 -9.13
C GLY A 19 8.31 -6.16 -8.77
N LYS A 20 8.23 -6.68 -7.53
CA LYS A 20 7.02 -7.37 -7.07
C LYS A 20 6.01 -6.40 -6.46
N ALA A 21 4.73 -6.65 -6.76
CA ALA A 21 3.62 -5.95 -6.15
C ALA A 21 3.69 -6.01 -4.61
N PRO A 22 3.29 -4.94 -3.88
CA PRO A 22 3.12 -5.00 -2.44
C PRO A 22 2.01 -6.00 -2.09
N SER A 23 2.11 -6.59 -0.92
CA SER A 23 1.09 -7.48 -0.38
C SER A 23 0.44 -6.91 0.87
N VAL A 24 -0.81 -7.31 1.12
CA VAL A 24 -1.50 -6.98 2.37
C VAL A 24 -1.00 -7.92 3.46
N VAL A 25 -0.35 -7.35 4.49
CA VAL A 25 0.19 -8.11 5.62
C VAL A 25 -0.62 -7.97 6.90
N ALA A 26 -1.47 -6.93 6.98
CA ALA A 26 -2.47 -6.82 8.04
C ALA A 26 -3.65 -5.99 7.55
N GLY A 27 -4.86 -6.33 8.00
CA GLY A 27 -6.07 -5.56 7.76
C GLY A 27 -6.98 -5.64 8.98
N GLY A 28 -7.64 -4.54 9.33
CA GLY A 28 -8.48 -4.50 10.52
C GLY A 28 -9.51 -3.39 10.52
N ARG A 29 -10.54 -3.56 11.35
CA ARG A 29 -11.58 -2.55 11.62
C ARG A 29 -11.69 -2.27 13.11
N GLY A 30 -12.19 -1.08 13.47
CA GLY A 30 -12.38 -0.65 14.85
C GLY A 30 -11.10 -0.76 15.67
N ARG A 31 -11.14 -1.49 16.79
CA ARG A 31 -9.95 -1.67 17.67
C ARG A 31 -8.75 -2.30 16.99
N VAL A 32 -8.96 -3.19 16.02
CA VAL A 32 -7.84 -3.80 15.28
C VAL A 32 -7.16 -2.76 14.41
N ALA A 33 -7.93 -1.88 13.76
CA ALA A 33 -7.39 -0.77 12.99
C ALA A 33 -6.56 0.18 13.87
N GLU A 34 -7.06 0.50 15.07
CA GLU A 34 -6.35 1.31 16.05
C GLU A 34 -5.02 0.68 16.47
N GLN A 35 -4.99 -0.64 16.69
CA GLN A 35 -3.75 -1.37 17.02
C GLN A 35 -2.74 -1.34 15.87
N ILE A 36 -3.20 -1.54 14.62
CA ILE A 36 -2.34 -1.45 13.43
C ILE A 36 -1.70 -0.06 13.35
N LEU A 37 -2.51 0.99 13.49
CA LEU A 37 -2.02 2.37 13.48
C LEU A 37 -1.03 2.64 14.62
N GLN A 38 -1.32 2.16 15.82
CA GLN A 38 -0.45 2.33 16.98
C GLN A 38 0.92 1.68 16.75
N VAL A 39 0.95 0.46 16.20
CA VAL A 39 2.19 -0.23 15.83
C VAL A 39 2.93 0.51 14.73
N ALA A 40 2.22 1.01 13.71
CA ALA A 40 2.81 1.78 12.63
C ALA A 40 3.51 3.04 13.15
N PHE A 41 2.81 3.85 13.96
CA PHE A 41 3.37 5.06 14.55
C PHE A 41 4.54 4.76 15.50
N ALA A 42 4.47 3.69 16.29
CA ALA A 42 5.54 3.29 17.19
C ALA A 42 6.83 2.89 16.47
N ASN A 43 6.72 2.36 15.25
CA ASN A 43 7.85 1.93 14.43
C ASN A 43 8.26 2.96 13.37
N GLY A 44 7.64 4.15 13.35
CA GLY A 44 7.92 5.16 12.34
C GLY A 44 7.48 4.77 10.92
N ILE A 45 6.56 3.81 10.80
CA ILE A 45 5.95 3.44 9.51
C ILE A 45 5.05 4.59 9.07
N LYS A 46 5.19 5.00 7.81
CA LYS A 46 4.38 6.08 7.24
C LYS A 46 2.92 5.63 7.12
N VAL A 47 2.02 6.49 7.59
CA VAL A 47 0.56 6.28 7.51
C VAL A 47 -0.03 7.31 6.56
N ARG A 48 -0.92 6.86 5.66
CA ARG A 48 -1.71 7.72 4.79
C ARG A 48 -3.19 7.47 5.05
N GLU A 49 -3.96 8.55 5.15
CA GLU A 49 -5.41 8.48 5.30
C GLU A 49 -6.06 8.53 3.92
N ASP A 50 -6.74 7.45 3.55
CA ASP A 50 -7.50 7.31 2.31
C ASP A 50 -8.63 6.30 2.54
N ALA A 51 -9.86 6.80 2.72
CA ALA A 51 -10.99 5.98 3.13
C ALA A 51 -11.41 4.98 2.04
N ASP A 52 -11.43 5.42 0.79
CA ASP A 52 -11.84 4.59 -0.35
C ASP A 52 -10.81 3.47 -0.57
N LEU A 53 -9.52 3.81 -0.51
CA LEU A 53 -8.48 2.81 -0.65
C LEU A 53 -8.43 1.85 0.53
N ALA A 54 -8.55 2.34 1.78
CA ALA A 54 -8.59 1.46 2.94
C ALA A 54 -9.77 0.47 2.86
N GLN A 55 -10.92 0.94 2.36
CA GLN A 55 -12.10 0.10 2.16
C GLN A 55 -11.88 -0.94 1.06
N LEU A 56 -11.22 -0.57 -0.05
CA LEU A 56 -10.85 -1.48 -1.13
C LEU A 56 -9.82 -2.52 -0.69
N LEU A 57 -8.76 -2.10 0.00
CA LEU A 57 -7.71 -3.01 0.44
C LEU A 57 -8.16 -3.97 1.55
N THR A 58 -9.20 -3.60 2.33
CA THR A 58 -9.81 -4.54 3.29
C THR A 58 -10.67 -5.61 2.66
N THR A 59 -10.92 -5.59 1.34
CA THR A 59 -11.56 -6.71 0.64
C THR A 59 -10.57 -7.75 0.13
N ILE A 60 -9.27 -7.48 0.25
CA ILE A 60 -8.19 -8.40 -0.15
C ILE A 60 -7.86 -9.29 1.05
N ASP A 61 -7.71 -10.59 0.83
CA ASP A 61 -7.33 -11.52 1.90
C ASP A 61 -5.86 -11.32 2.32
N MET A 62 -5.56 -11.66 3.57
CA MET A 62 -4.19 -11.55 4.08
C MET A 62 -3.24 -12.46 3.31
N GLU A 63 -2.03 -11.96 3.04
CA GLU A 63 -0.99 -12.64 2.26
C GLU A 63 -1.32 -12.81 0.76
N GLU A 64 -2.44 -12.26 0.28
CA GLU A 64 -2.72 -12.20 -1.15
C GLU A 64 -2.03 -10.99 -1.82
N GLU A 65 -1.72 -11.18 -3.10
CA GLU A 65 -1.25 -10.10 -3.97
C GLU A 65 -2.40 -9.14 -4.27
N ILE A 66 -2.09 -7.83 -4.31
CA ILE A 66 -3.09 -6.80 -4.56
C ILE A 66 -3.63 -6.95 -5.99
N PRO A 67 -4.96 -7.11 -6.19
CA PRO A 67 -5.54 -7.26 -7.51
C PRO A 67 -5.29 -6.02 -8.36
N VAL A 68 -5.17 -6.20 -9.68
CA VAL A 68 -4.72 -5.16 -10.64
C VAL A 68 -5.57 -3.88 -10.54
N GLU A 69 -6.86 -4.02 -10.24
CA GLU A 69 -7.81 -2.93 -10.09
C GLU A 69 -7.48 -2.03 -8.88
N ALA A 70 -6.97 -2.60 -7.80
CA ALA A 70 -6.51 -1.87 -6.61
C ALA A 70 -5.04 -1.47 -6.71
N PHE A 71 -4.26 -2.21 -7.51
CA PHE A 71 -2.82 -2.01 -7.66
C PHE A 71 -2.47 -0.61 -8.17
N ALA A 72 -3.21 -0.08 -9.15
CA ALA A 72 -2.96 1.24 -9.70
C ALA A 72 -3.05 2.36 -8.63
N ALA A 73 -4.03 2.28 -7.73
CA ALA A 73 -4.22 3.26 -6.66
C ALA A 73 -3.12 3.14 -5.59
N VAL A 74 -2.73 1.92 -5.24
CA VAL A 74 -1.61 1.67 -4.32
C VAL A 74 -0.28 2.13 -4.92
N ALA A 75 -0.06 1.86 -6.21
CA ALA A 75 1.14 2.25 -6.91
C ALA A 75 1.31 3.77 -6.94
N GLU A 76 0.23 4.53 -7.14
CA GLU A 76 0.26 5.99 -7.07
C GLU A 76 0.74 6.50 -5.69
N ILE A 77 0.29 5.87 -4.61
CA ILE A 77 0.71 6.22 -3.25
C ILE A 77 2.19 5.89 -3.05
N LEU A 78 2.61 4.70 -3.46
CA LEU A 78 3.99 4.28 -3.32
C LEU A 78 4.93 5.16 -4.13
N ILE A 79 4.59 5.48 -5.38
CA ILE A 79 5.36 6.42 -6.21
C ILE A 79 5.49 7.78 -5.51
N TYR A 80 4.40 8.30 -4.93
CA TYR A 80 4.48 9.54 -4.15
C TYR A 80 5.44 9.41 -2.95
N LEU A 81 5.37 8.31 -2.20
CA LEU A 81 6.21 8.07 -1.03
C LEU A 81 7.70 7.88 -1.39
N TYR A 82 8.00 7.17 -2.48
CA TYR A 82 9.35 6.96 -2.98
C TYR A 82 9.97 8.25 -3.52
N ARG A 83 9.19 9.04 -4.29
CA ARG A 83 9.64 10.37 -4.76
C ARG A 83 9.91 11.31 -3.59
N ALA A 84 9.08 11.28 -2.55
CA ALA A 84 9.30 12.04 -1.32
C ALA A 84 10.52 11.56 -0.51
N ASN A 85 10.92 10.29 -0.67
CA ASN A 85 12.10 9.70 -0.02
C ASN A 85 13.38 9.78 -0.88
N GLY A 86 13.32 10.38 -2.08
CA GLY A 86 14.50 10.52 -2.95
C GLY A 86 14.95 9.22 -3.60
N ALA A 87 14.04 8.26 -3.84
CA ALA A 87 14.34 7.07 -4.63
C ALA A 87 14.65 7.49 -6.09
N ASP A 88 15.94 7.60 -6.39
CA ASP A 88 16.47 8.03 -7.69
C ASP A 88 16.14 7.02 -8.81
N ASP A 89 15.85 5.76 -8.45
CA ASP A 89 15.49 4.68 -9.37
C ASP A 89 14.13 4.87 -10.09
N LEU A 90 13.27 5.75 -9.58
CA LEU A 90 12.00 6.15 -10.21
C LEU A 90 12.09 7.52 -10.90
N ALA A 91 13.23 8.23 -10.78
CA ALA A 91 13.44 9.56 -11.35
C ALA A 91 13.62 9.47 -12.87
N GLY A 92 12.50 9.34 -13.59
CA GLY A 92 12.47 9.30 -15.05
C GLY A 92 11.45 8.33 -15.64
N LYS A 93 10.87 7.44 -14.83
CA LYS A 93 9.85 6.49 -15.26
C LYS A 93 8.46 7.13 -15.19
N SER A 94 7.64 6.95 -16.24
CA SER A 94 6.23 7.38 -16.21
C SER A 94 5.44 6.55 -15.19
N ARG A 95 4.34 7.11 -14.65
CA ARG A 95 3.40 6.37 -13.80
C ARG A 95 3.01 5.03 -14.42
N ASP A 96 2.71 5.05 -15.72
CA ASP A 96 2.24 3.87 -16.43
C ASP A 96 3.36 2.84 -16.66
N ASP A 97 4.62 3.28 -16.73
CA ASP A 97 5.77 2.39 -16.90
C ASP A 97 6.13 1.69 -15.59
N ILE A 98 6.04 2.39 -14.47
CA ILE A 98 6.25 1.83 -13.12
C ILE A 98 5.19 0.78 -12.83
N VAL A 99 3.93 1.08 -13.16
CA VAL A 99 2.82 0.14 -13.01
C VAL A 99 3.02 -1.09 -13.90
N ARG A 100 3.44 -0.93 -15.16
CA ARG A 100 3.75 -2.07 -16.06
C ARG A 100 4.89 -2.95 -15.56
N GLU A 101 5.98 -2.34 -15.10
CA GLU A 101 7.15 -3.05 -14.58
C GLU A 101 6.80 -3.88 -13.33
N TRP A 102 6.01 -3.31 -12.42
CA TRP A 102 5.59 -4.03 -11.21
C TRP A 102 4.52 -5.08 -11.44
N MET A 103 3.72 -4.93 -12.50
CA MET A 103 2.76 -5.96 -12.91
C MET A 103 3.42 -7.09 -13.70
N GLY A 104 4.73 -7.01 -14.00
CA GLY A 104 5.43 -8.01 -14.80
C GLY A 104 4.91 -8.09 -16.24
N ASP A 105 4.21 -7.06 -16.72
CA ASP A 105 3.68 -7.00 -18.09
C ASP A 105 4.81 -6.55 -19.03
N THR A 106 5.76 -7.46 -19.22
CA THR A 106 6.84 -7.30 -20.19
C THR A 106 6.36 -7.99 -21.48
N PRO A 107 6.11 -7.25 -22.57
CA PRO A 107 5.83 -7.91 -23.84
C PRO A 107 7.05 -8.77 -24.20
N GLN A 108 6.83 -10.07 -24.41
CA GLN A 108 7.82 -10.92 -25.08
C GLN A 108 8.06 -10.44 -26.51
#